data_AF-A0A1X3JJ82-F1
#
_entry.id   AF-A0A1X3JJ82-F1
#
_cell.length_a   1.000
_cell.length_b   1.000
_cell.length_c   1.000
_cell.angle_alpha   90.00
_cell.angle_beta   90.00
_cell.angle_gamma   90.00
#
_symmetry.space_group_name_H-M   'P 1'
#
loop_
_entity.id
_entity.type
_entity.pdbx_description
1 polymer ?
#
loop_
_entity_poly.entity_id
_entity_poly.type
_entity_poly.pdbx_seq_one_letter_code
_entity_poly.pdbx_strand_id
1 'polypeptide(L)' 'MGVMKSMDKLTTGVAYGTSAGSAGYWFLQLLDRVTPSQWAAIGVLGSLVFGLLTYLTNLYFKIKEDKRKAARGE' A
#
# COMPACT_ATOMS: atom_id res chain seq x y z
N MET A 1 -22.09 42.04 0.86
CA MET A 1 -22.01 40.57 0.60
C MET A 1 -20.78 40.14 -0.22
N GLY A 2 -19.81 41.03 -0.52
CA GLY A 2 -18.62 40.70 -1.33
C GLY A 2 -17.35 40.30 -0.56
N VAL A 3 -17.24 40.67 0.73
CA VAL A 3 -16.04 40.41 1.55
C VAL A 3 -15.96 38.96 2.05
N MET A 4 -17.11 38.34 2.36
CA MET A 4 -17.19 36.96 2.88
C MET A 4 -16.67 35.93 1.87
N LYS A 5 -17.05 36.05 0.58
CA LYS A 5 -16.60 35.14 -0.51
C LYS A 5 -15.09 35.18 -0.77
N SER A 6 -14.42 36.32 -0.54
CA SER A 6 -12.97 36.43 -0.72
C SER A 6 -12.23 35.80 0.46
N MET A 7 -12.77 35.92 1.68
CA MET A 7 -12.23 35.26 2.86
C MET A 7 -12.35 33.74 2.75
N ASP A 8 -13.49 33.20 2.32
CA ASP A 8 -13.64 31.75 2.11
C ASP A 8 -12.62 31.19 1.11
N LYS A 9 -12.29 31.92 0.03
CA LYS A 9 -11.29 31.47 -0.96
C LYS A 9 -9.84 31.58 -0.47
N LEU A 10 -9.50 32.65 0.26
CA LEU A 10 -8.17 32.82 0.87
C LEU A 10 -7.97 31.81 2.01
N THR A 11 -8.96 31.63 2.87
CA THR A 11 -8.95 30.65 3.96
C THR A 11 -8.95 29.22 3.41
N THR A 12 -9.66 28.95 2.31
CA THR A 12 -9.60 27.64 1.64
C THR A 12 -8.25 27.41 0.98
N GLY A 13 -7.67 28.41 0.30
CA GLY A 13 -6.33 28.31 -0.30
C GLY A 13 -5.22 28.12 0.74
N VAL A 14 -5.30 28.84 1.86
CA VAL A 14 -4.43 28.65 3.02
C VAL A 14 -4.71 27.30 3.68
N ALA A 15 -5.95 26.88 3.83
CA ALA A 15 -6.29 25.56 4.39
C ALA A 15 -5.82 24.40 3.51
N TYR A 16 -5.87 24.52 2.18
CA TYR A 16 -5.25 23.55 1.26
C TYR A 16 -3.72 23.58 1.36
N GLY A 17 -3.11 24.77 1.44
CA GLY A 17 -1.65 24.89 1.63
C GLY A 17 -1.19 24.32 2.98
N THR A 18 -1.92 24.60 4.05
CA THR A 18 -1.66 24.08 5.40
C THR A 18 -1.97 22.60 5.50
N SER A 19 -3.02 22.10 4.85
CA SER A 19 -3.36 20.66 4.85
C SER A 19 -2.40 19.86 3.98
N ALA A 20 -2.00 20.36 2.81
CA ALA A 20 -0.97 19.75 1.98
C ALA A 20 0.40 19.78 2.69
N GLY A 21 0.71 20.89 3.37
CA GLY A 21 1.91 21.01 4.21
C GLY A 21 1.89 20.07 5.41
N SER A 22 0.74 19.91 6.07
CA SER A 22 0.58 19.02 7.23
C SER A 22 0.59 17.54 6.82
N ALA A 23 -0.04 17.20 5.69
CA ALA A 23 0.00 15.86 5.12
C ALA A 23 1.41 15.51 4.63
N GLY A 24 2.10 16.46 3.99
CA GLY A 24 3.49 16.32 3.59
C GLY A 24 4.42 16.17 4.80
N TYR A 25 4.23 16.97 5.84
CA TYR A 25 4.99 16.86 7.08
C TYR A 25 4.74 15.53 7.79
N TRP A 26 3.49 15.07 7.88
CA TRP A 26 3.15 13.76 8.43
C TRP A 26 3.76 12.63 7.60
N PHE A 27 3.77 12.75 6.28
CA PHE A 27 4.36 11.76 5.37
C PHE A 27 5.88 11.70 5.50
N LEU A 28 6.56 12.85 5.54
CA LEU A 28 7.99 12.94 5.82
C LEU A 28 8.31 12.39 7.21
N GLN A 29 7.46 12.68 8.20
CA GLN A 29 7.60 12.16 9.55
C GLN A 29 7.41 10.64 9.58
N LEU A 30 6.49 10.07 8.79
CA LEU A 30 6.34 8.63 8.65
C LEU A 30 7.57 7.99 7.99
N LEU A 31 8.12 8.63 6.96
CA LEU A 31 9.35 8.18 6.29
C LEU A 31 10.56 8.22 7.23
N ASP A 32 10.68 9.25 8.07
CA ASP A 32 11.78 9.41 9.03
C ASP A 32 11.62 8.48 10.25
N ARG A 33 10.38 8.26 10.70
CA ARG A 33 10.05 7.36 11.83
C ARG A 33 10.39 5.91 11.54
N VAL A 34 10.21 5.47 10.29
CA VAL A 34 10.51 4.12 9.87
C VAL A 34 11.90 4.14 9.24
N THR A 35 12.93 3.81 10.03
CA THR A 35 14.31 3.74 9.53
C THR A 35 14.43 2.94 8.21
N PRO A 36 15.37 3.27 7.32
CA PRO A 36 15.52 2.59 6.02
C PRO A 36 15.58 1.06 6.11
N SER A 37 16.16 0.54 7.19
CA SER A 37 16.23 -0.89 7.49
C SER A 37 14.87 -1.52 7.82
N GLN A 38 13.96 -0.78 8.44
CA GLN A 38 12.60 -1.26 8.74
C GLN A 38 11.73 -1.30 7.49
N TRP A 39 11.84 -0.31 6.59
CA TRP A 39 11.20 -0.38 5.27
C TRP A 39 11.69 -1.58 4.47
N ALA A 40 13.01 -1.81 4.46
CA ALA A 40 13.59 -2.99 3.83
C ALA A 40 13.05 -4.28 4.46
N ALA A 41 12.95 -4.36 5.79
CA ALA A 41 12.41 -5.52 6.48
C ALA A 41 10.93 -5.79 6.14
N ILE A 42 10.09 -4.75 6.05
CA ILE A 42 8.69 -4.88 5.63
C ILE A 42 8.61 -5.36 4.18
N GLY A 43 9.44 -4.81 3.29
CA GLY A 43 9.52 -5.25 1.90
C GLY A 43 9.99 -6.70 1.75
N VAL A 44 10.97 -7.12 2.54
CA VAL A 44 11.49 -8.50 2.53
C VAL A 44 10.45 -9.46 3.09
N LEU A 45 9.83 -9.17 4.23
CA LEU A 45 8.77 -10.01 4.80
C LEU A 45 7.56 -10.09 3.86
N GLY A 46 7.15 -8.96 3.29
CA GLY A 46 6.06 -8.89 2.32
C GLY A 46 6.34 -9.72 1.08
N SER A 47 7.54 -9.62 0.50
CA SER A 47 7.93 -10.39 -0.69
C SER A 47 8.13 -11.87 -0.39
N LEU A 48 8.63 -12.25 0.79
CA LEU A 48 8.70 -13.65 1.25
C LEU A 48 7.30 -14.27 1.32
N VAL A 49 6.36 -13.58 1.97
CA VAL A 49 4.97 -14.05 2.07
C VAL A 49 4.31 -14.09 0.70
N PHE A 50 4.48 -13.07 -0.14
CA PHE A 50 3.94 -13.06 -1.50
C PHE A 50 4.54 -14.16 -2.39
N GLY A 51 5.86 -14.39 -2.29
CA GLY A 51 6.55 -15.46 -2.99
C GLY A 51 6.04 -16.83 -2.56
N LEU A 52 5.86 -17.03 -1.25
CA LEU A 52 5.27 -18.25 -0.70
C LEU A 52 3.82 -18.44 -1.17
N LEU A 53 3.00 -17.40 -1.15
CA LEU A 53 1.62 -17.44 -1.64
C LEU A 53 1.57 -17.76 -3.14
N THR A 54 2.46 -17.16 -3.93
CA THR A 54 2.56 -17.43 -5.38
C THR A 54 2.95 -18.89 -5.62
N TYR A 55 3.92 -19.41 -4.87
CA TYR A 55 4.32 -20.81 -4.92
C TYR A 55 3.18 -21.74 -4.50
N LEU A 56 2.50 -21.46 -3.38
CA LEU A 56 1.37 -22.24 -2.89
C LEU A 56 0.19 -22.20 -3.86
N THR A 57 -0.04 -21.07 -4.53
CA THR A 57 -1.07 -20.95 -5.58
C THR A 57 -0.73 -21.88 -6.74
N ASN A 58 0.52 -21.87 -7.22
CA ASN A 58 0.98 -22.81 -8.24
C ASN A 58 0.87 -24.27 -7.79
N LEU A 59 1.28 -24.57 -6.56
CA LEU A 59 1.23 -25.92 -5.99
C LEU A 59 -0.21 -26.41 -5.83
N TYR A 60 -1.12 -25.56 -5.38
CA TYR A 60 -2.54 -25.86 -5.25
C TYR A 60 -3.15 -26.25 -6.60
N PHE A 61 -2.88 -25.48 -7.65
CA PHE A 61 -3.35 -25.83 -8.99
C PHE A 61 -2.71 -27.12 -9.49
N LYS A 62 -1.42 -27.32 -9.25
CA LYS A 62 -0.70 -28.52 -9.64
C LYS A 62 -1.26 -29.78 -8.96
N ILE A 63 -1.54 -29.73 -7.65
CA ILE A 63 -2.17 -30.84 -6.92
C ILE A 63 -3.59 -31.08 -7.43
N LYS A 64 -4.35 -30.01 -7.71
CA LYS A 64 -5.71 -30.14 -8.25
C LYS A 64 -5.72 -30.77 -9.64
N GLU A 65 -4.74 -30.42 -10.48
CA GLU A 65 -4.51 -31.06 -11.78
C GLU A 65 -4.07 -32.51 -11.64
N ASP A 66 -3.08 -32.81 -10.80
CA ASP A 66 -2.61 -34.18 -10.56
C ASP A 66 -3.75 -35.06 -10.03
N LYS A 67 -4.55 -34.55 -9.09
CA LYS A 67 -5.73 -35.26 -8.60
C LYS A 67 -6.78 -35.49 -9.69
N ARG A 68 -6.91 -34.60 -10.67
CA ARG A 68 -7.80 -34.80 -11.83
C ARG A 68 -7.23 -35.81 -12.82
N LYS A 69 -5.91 -35.85 -13.02
CA LYS A 69 -5.24 -36.84 -13.89
C LYS A 69 -5.29 -38.23 -13.28
N ALA A 70 -4.98 -38.36 -11.98
CA ALA A 70 -5.12 -39.62 -11.24
C ALA A 70 -6.57 -40.13 -11.20
N ALA A 71 -7.57 -39.25 -11.16
CA ALA A 71 -8.98 -39.63 -11.25
C ALA A 71 -9.44 -39.99 -12.67
N ARG A 72 -8.68 -39.59 -13.71
CA ARG A 72 -8.90 -40.00 -15.11
C ARG A 72 -8.17 -41.30 -15.48
N GLY A 73 -7.34 -41.85 -14.59
CA GLY A 73 -6.75 -43.17 -14.76
C GLY A 73 -5.61 -43.24 -15.76
N GLU A 74 -4.83 -42.17 -15.93
CA GLU A 74 -3.50 -42.22 -16.55
C GLU A 74 -2.40 -42.39 -15.48
#